data_AF-A0A976H580-F1
#
_entry.id   AF-A0A976H580-F1
#
_cell.length_a   1.000
_cell.length_b   1.000
_cell.length_c   1.000
_cell.angle_alpha   90.00
_cell.angle_beta   90.00
_cell.angle_gamma   90.00
#
_symmetry.space_group_name_H-M   'P 1'
#
loop_
_entity.id
_entity.type
_entity.pdbx_description
1 polymer ?
#
loop_
_entity_poly.entity_id
_entity_poly.type
_entity_poly.pdbx_seq_one_letter_code
_entity_poly.pdbx_strand_id
1 'polypeptide(L)' 'MCQFSHLHVHTQFSLLDGAAPIASLYKKAAADKMPALAITDHGNMFGAFEFVSQAWKNTQVVGKDQNGKDILAP' A
#
# COMPACT_ATOMS: atom_id res chain seq x y z
N MET A 1 -19.13 7.13 -8.72
CA MET A 1 -18.51 6.84 -7.42
C MET A 1 -17.29 7.74 -7.27
N CYS A 2 -17.10 8.35 -6.11
CA CYS A 2 -15.90 9.17 -5.84
C CYS A 2 -14.69 8.25 -5.65
N GLN A 3 -13.55 8.59 -6.25
CA GLN A 3 -12.29 7.89 -5.95
C GLN A 3 -11.78 8.37 -4.59
N PHE A 4 -11.35 7.43 -3.75
CA PHE A 4 -10.89 7.73 -2.40
C PHE A 4 -9.67 6.89 -2.05
N SER A 5 -8.71 7.51 -1.36
CA SER A 5 -7.46 6.90 -0.90
C SER A 5 -7.13 7.40 0.49
N HIS A 6 -6.75 6.49 1.39
CA HIS A 6 -6.26 6.87 2.71
C HIS A 6 -4.79 7.29 2.62
N LEU A 7 -4.52 8.54 3.01
CA LEU A 7 -3.16 9.11 3.02
C LEU A 7 -2.58 9.30 4.42
N HIS A 8 -3.36 8.99 5.46
CA HIS A 8 -2.96 9.04 6.87
C HIS A 8 -3.48 7.78 7.55
N VAL A 9 -2.60 6.80 7.75
CA VAL A 9 -2.95 5.50 8.34
C VAL A 9 -1.83 5.05 9.27
N HIS A 10 -2.22 4.61 10.46
CA HIS A 10 -1.31 4.02 11.44
C HIS A 10 -1.32 2.50 11.31
N THR A 11 -0.15 1.92 11.15
CA THR A 11 0.06 0.47 11.05
C THR A 11 0.34 -0.14 12.42
N GLN A 12 0.54 -1.45 12.47
CA GLN A 12 1.07 -2.16 13.65
C GLN A 12 2.42 -1.60 14.19
N PHE A 13 3.11 -0.75 13.44
CA PHE A 13 4.36 -0.09 13.86
C PHE A 13 4.13 1.24 14.60
N SER A 14 2.88 1.69 14.72
CA SER A 14 2.49 2.69 15.72
C SER A 14 2.35 1.98 17.08
N LEU A 15 3.43 1.95 17.85
CA LEU A 15 3.60 0.97 18.95
C LEU A 15 2.56 1.05 20.07
N LEU A 16 1.96 2.21 20.30
CA LEU A 16 1.03 2.43 21.41
C LEU A 16 -0.44 2.14 21.04
N ASP A 17 -0.81 2.34 19.78
CA ASP A 17 -2.22 2.35 19.34
C ASP A 17 -2.45 1.78 17.92
N GLY A 18 -1.39 1.37 17.25
CA GLY A 18 -1.40 0.79 15.91
C GLY A 18 -1.97 -0.63 15.89
N ALA A 19 -3.10 -0.82 15.23
CA ALA A 19 -3.79 -2.12 15.17
C ALA A 19 -3.96 -2.68 13.74
N ALA A 20 -3.29 -2.10 12.75
CA ALA A 20 -3.47 -2.46 11.35
C ALA A 20 -2.22 -3.14 10.73
N PRO A 21 -2.24 -4.47 10.54
CA PRO A 21 -1.18 -5.15 9.82
C PRO A 21 -1.09 -4.72 8.36
N ILE A 22 0.13 -4.48 7.88
CA ILE A 22 0.41 -3.99 6.53
C ILE A 22 -0.24 -4.90 5.46
N ALA A 23 -0.12 -6.22 5.59
CA ALA A 23 -0.70 -7.15 4.62
C ALA A 23 -2.24 -7.06 4.56
N SER A 24 -2.91 -6.84 5.70
CA SER A 24 -4.36 -6.68 5.76
C SER A 24 -4.80 -5.34 5.17
N LEU A 25 -4.01 -4.27 5.38
CA LEU A 25 -4.25 -2.96 4.77
C LEU A 25 -4.25 -3.03 3.24
N TYR A 26 -3.25 -3.69 2.63
CA TYR A 26 -3.22 -3.89 1.17
C TYR A 26 -4.44 -4.66 0.66
N LYS A 27 -4.81 -5.77 1.32
CA LYS A 27 -5.99 -6.55 0.94
C LYS A 27 -7.28 -5.72 0.99
N LYS A 28 -7.43 -4.88 2.03
CA LYS A 28 -8.60 -4.02 2.20
C LYS A 28 -8.64 -2.91 1.16
N ALA A 29 -7.52 -2.23 0.92
CA ALA A 29 -7.41 -1.19 -0.11
C ALA A 29 -7.72 -1.73 -1.51
N ALA A 30 -7.21 -2.92 -1.85
CA ALA A 30 -7.51 -3.59 -3.11
C ALA A 30 -9.00 -3.97 -3.25
N ALA A 31 -9.60 -4.54 -2.19
CA ALA A 31 -11.01 -4.91 -2.18
C ALA A 31 -11.93 -3.68 -2.35
N ASP A 32 -11.56 -2.56 -1.73
CA ASP A 32 -12.30 -1.30 -1.81
C ASP A 32 -11.95 -0.46 -3.07
N LYS A 33 -11.08 -0.99 -3.95
CA LYS A 33 -10.61 -0.33 -5.19
C LYS A 33 -9.99 1.05 -4.96
N MET A 34 -9.27 1.22 -3.85
CA MET A 34 -8.53 2.44 -3.55
C MET A 34 -7.29 2.52 -4.47
N PRO A 35 -7.10 3.59 -5.25
CA PRO A 35 -5.99 3.69 -6.19
C PRO A 35 -4.63 3.97 -5.50
N ALA A 36 -4.63 4.41 -4.24
CA ALA A 36 -3.42 4.65 -3.47
C ALA A 36 -3.63 4.37 -1.98
N LEU A 37 -2.54 4.12 -1.28
CA LEU A 37 -2.49 3.90 0.17
C LEU A 37 -1.20 4.50 0.72
N ALA A 38 -1.27 5.18 1.86
CA ALA A 38 -0.09 5.64 2.59
C ALA A 38 -0.09 5.15 4.03
N ILE A 39 1.10 5.09 4.64
CA ILE A 39 1.29 4.84 6.06
C ILE A 39 2.01 6.03 6.71
N THR A 40 1.58 6.38 7.92
CA THR A 40 2.01 7.57 8.66
C THR A 40 2.07 7.23 10.15
N ASP A 41 2.96 6.29 10.49
CA ASP A 41 3.11 5.79 11.86
C ASP A 41 3.56 6.88 12.84
N HIS A 42 3.20 6.70 14.12
CA HIS A 42 3.56 7.63 15.18
C HIS A 42 5.09 7.74 15.39
N GLY A 43 5.67 8.83 14.89
CA GLY A 43 7.05 9.23 15.17
C GLY A 43 8.13 8.26 14.67
N ASN A 44 7.78 7.32 13.79
CA ASN A 44 8.71 6.31 13.29
C ASN A 44 8.38 5.87 11.86
N MET A 45 9.28 5.08 11.26
CA MET A 45 9.11 4.49 9.92
C MET A 45 9.47 2.99 9.89
N PHE A 46 9.31 2.28 11.01
CA PHE A 46 9.73 0.87 11.08
C PHE A 46 8.99 -0.01 10.06
N GLY A 47 7.72 0.32 9.79
CA GLY A 47 6.91 -0.37 8.80
C GLY A 47 7.24 -0.05 7.34
N ALA A 48 8.08 0.95 7.05
CA ALA A 48 8.29 1.42 5.68
C ALA A 48 8.87 0.34 4.76
N PHE A 49 9.85 -0.43 5.22
CA PHE A 49 10.45 -1.49 4.41
C PHE A 49 9.46 -2.63 4.13
N GLU A 50 8.70 -3.05 5.15
CA GLU A 50 7.67 -4.06 4.99
C GLU A 50 6.54 -3.56 4.08
N PHE A 51 6.13 -2.30 4.22
CA PHE A 51 5.12 -1.65 3.38
C PHE A 51 5.53 -1.68 1.91
N VAL A 52 6.73 -1.20 1.59
CA VAL A 52 7.25 -1.22 0.22
C VAL A 52 7.38 -2.66 -0.30
N SER A 53 7.92 -3.58 0.51
CA SER A 53 8.02 -5.00 0.11
C SER A 53 6.66 -5.61 -0.22
N GLN A 54 5.63 -5.29 0.56
CA GLN A 54 4.26 -5.74 0.31
C GLN A 54 3.66 -5.07 -0.92
N ALA A 55 3.96 -3.80 -1.19
CA ALA A 55 3.56 -3.10 -2.41
C ALA A 55 4.04 -3.87 -3.65
N TRP A 56 5.33 -4.22 -3.70
CA TRP A 56 5.91 -4.95 -4.82
C TRP A 56 5.33 -6.37 -5.02
N LYS A 57 4.85 -7.01 -3.95
CA LYS A 57 4.13 -8.28 -4.03
C LYS A 57 2.71 -8.14 -4.57
N ASN A 58 2.10 -6.96 -4.45
CA ASN A 58 0.76 -6.64 -4.93
C ASN A 58 0.80 -5.81 -6.23
N THR A 59 1.86 -5.97 -7.02
CA THR A 59 2.08 -5.23 -8.27
C THR A 59 0.92 -5.39 -9.25
N GLN A 60 0.58 -4.28 -9.91
CA GLN A 60 -0.40 -4.23 -10.98
C GLN A 60 0.28 -3.89 -12.30
N VAL A 61 -0.28 -4.41 -13.40
CA VAL A 61 0.17 -4.06 -14.75
C VAL A 61 -0.35 -2.66 -15.06
N VAL A 62 0.54 -1.68 -15.10
CA VAL A 62 0.23 -0.26 -15.39
C VAL A 62 0.33 0.09 -16.88
N GLY A 63 0.92 -0.79 -17.69
CA GLY A 63 1.01 -0.61 -19.14
C GLY A 63 1.81 -1.70 -19.83
N LYS A 64 2.01 -1.54 -21.13
CA LYS A 64 2.92 -2.38 -21.92
C LYS A 64 4.02 -1.50 -22.51
N ASP A 65 5.24 -2.01 -22.51
CA ASP A 65 6.37 -1.35 -23.16
C ASP A 65 6.26 -1.44 -24.70
N GLN A 66 7.19 -0.78 -25.40
CA GLN A 66 7.25 -0.77 -26.86
C GLN A 66 7.52 -2.17 -27.46
N ASN A 67 7.96 -3.13 -26.65
CA ASN A 67 8.24 -4.51 -27.02
C ASN A 67 7.11 -5.47 -26.59
N GLY A 68 6.00 -4.95 -26.05
CA GLY A 68 4.85 -5.73 -25.60
C GLY A 68 4.99 -6.37 -24.22
N LYS A 69 6.04 -6.09 -23.45
CA LYS A 69 6.24 -6.57 -22.08
C LYS A 69 5.45 -5.74 -21.09
N ASP A 70 4.84 -6.40 -20.12
CA ASP A 70 4.06 -5.74 -19.07
C ASP A 70 4.97 -4.89 -18.17
N ILE A 71 4.56 -3.64 -17.96
CA ILE A 71 5.16 -2.71 -17.01
C ILE A 71 4.43 -2.90 -15.68
N LEU A 72 5.16 -3.37 -14.67
CA LEU A 72 4.64 -3.60 -13.33
C LEU A 72 4.91 -2.37 -12.45
N ALA A 73 3.89 -1.94 -11.71
CA ALA A 73 4.05 -0.96 -10.66
C ALA A 73 3.39 -1.46 -9.36
N PRO A 74 4.00 -1.16 -8.19
CA PRO A 74 3.45 -1.51 -6.89
C PRO A 74 2.19 -0.72 -6.54
#